data_AF-A0A656HCB8-F1
#
_entry.id   AF-A0A656HCB8-F1
#
_cell.length_a   1.000
_cell.length_b   1.000
_cell.length_c   1.000
_cell.angle_alpha   90.00
_cell.angle_beta   90.00
_cell.angle_gamma   90.00
#
_symmetry.space_group_name_H-M   'P 1'
#
loop_
_entity.id
_entity.type
_entity.pdbx_description
1 polymer ?
#
loop_
_entity_poly.entity_id
_entity_poly.type
_entity_poly.pdbx_seq_one_letter_code
_entity_poly.pdbx_strand_id
1 'polypeptide(L)'
;MSDGHFSFASLISGRDDFEESFWPSFTDIMMVITMIFLIVTVAVVLTNTRLLDELRHSILAEQSAQQEAQKAAFEAQRSALEAQKAAEQAEFQLKANATLEEQLDYLQQRSSSLEMELLRSRAEAEQARTASTDKDAALAELQDKTQEQQSALATRDKTLDDLQKQFADIMAERERTQAELAAARDSADSKETELTALRTKVDESEKQLLSLKGEYTELDSKYQKLLRPARSAKGKQVVEVVYSKSGYSIRKPGEGSLRSVSRAALESELAGLKAQHSTDLYVKVIIPDNSGLSYNEAWRFTSDMLSKYDYYSEP
;
A
#
# COMPACT_ATOMS: atom_id res chain seq x y z
N MET A 1 50.22 -81.07 -129.73
CA MET A 1 49.34 -81.64 -128.69
C MET A 1 48.30 -80.58 -128.38
N SER A 2 47.02 -80.88 -128.65
CA SER A 2 45.82 -80.21 -128.11
C SER A 2 45.56 -78.74 -128.48
N ASP A 3 44.65 -78.55 -129.45
CA ASP A 3 43.51 -77.61 -129.55
C ASP A 3 43.55 -76.25 -128.80
N GLY A 4 43.23 -75.09 -129.39
CA GLY A 4 42.65 -74.78 -130.70
C GLY A 4 42.27 -73.28 -130.77
N HIS A 5 42.08 -72.80 -132.02
CA HIS A 5 41.76 -71.43 -132.49
C HIS A 5 42.96 -70.48 -132.69
N PHE A 6 43.68 -70.52 -133.82
CA PHE A 6 43.34 -70.10 -135.20
C PHE A 6 42.95 -68.63 -135.38
N SER A 7 43.86 -67.84 -135.95
CA SER A 7 43.66 -67.31 -137.30
C SER A 7 45.00 -66.93 -137.94
N PHE A 8 45.16 -67.43 -139.15
CA PHE A 8 46.31 -67.43 -140.04
C PHE A 8 45.87 -66.66 -141.27
N ALA A 9 46.69 -65.76 -141.79
CA ALA A 9 46.66 -65.30 -143.17
C ALA A 9 47.80 -64.28 -143.34
N SER A 10 48.61 -64.27 -144.38
CA SER A 10 48.63 -65.01 -145.65
C SER A 10 49.66 -64.21 -146.46
N LEU A 11 50.76 -64.84 -146.90
CA LEU A 11 51.12 -65.02 -148.32
C LEU A 11 51.49 -63.71 -149.07
N ILE A 12 52.44 -63.63 -150.00
CA ILE A 12 52.94 -64.57 -151.02
C ILE A 12 54.20 -63.85 -151.57
N SER A 13 55.37 -64.48 -151.62
CA SER A 13 55.87 -65.38 -152.66
C SER A 13 56.39 -64.68 -153.92
N GLY A 14 57.53 -65.18 -154.41
CA GLY A 14 57.96 -65.03 -155.81
C GLY A 14 59.36 -64.42 -155.95
N ARG A 15 60.49 -65.12 -155.72
CA ARG A 15 60.96 -66.41 -156.30
C ARG A 15 61.39 -66.22 -157.77
N ASP A 16 62.70 -66.03 -158.00
CA ASP A 16 63.64 -66.99 -158.68
C ASP A 16 63.95 -66.43 -160.10
N ASP A 17 65.06 -66.65 -160.78
CA ASP A 17 66.36 -67.25 -160.50
C ASP A 17 67.20 -67.05 -161.78
N PHE A 18 68.53 -66.87 -161.63
CA PHE A 18 69.63 -67.48 -162.41
C PHE A 18 69.65 -67.34 -163.94
N GLU A 19 70.75 -67.19 -164.66
CA GLU A 19 72.19 -67.09 -164.39
C GLU A 19 72.79 -66.63 -165.74
N GLU A 20 73.93 -65.93 -165.70
CA GLU A 20 75.16 -66.30 -166.42
C GLU A 20 76.08 -65.09 -166.60
N SER A 21 77.37 -65.36 -166.44
CA SER A 21 78.51 -64.63 -167.00
C SER A 21 79.22 -63.55 -166.16
N PHE A 22 80.40 -63.99 -165.67
CA PHE A 22 81.66 -63.24 -165.58
C PHE A 22 81.78 -62.13 -164.50
N TRP A 23 82.57 -62.43 -163.46
CA TRP A 23 83.19 -61.53 -162.46
C TRP A 23 83.26 -60.04 -162.87
N PRO A 24 82.70 -59.08 -162.09
CA PRO A 24 83.56 -58.19 -161.27
C PRO A 24 82.93 -57.46 -160.04
N SER A 25 83.82 -57.08 -159.12
CA SER A 25 83.79 -55.87 -158.24
C SER A 25 83.27 -55.93 -156.79
N PHE A 26 84.05 -55.26 -155.95
CA PHE A 26 84.11 -55.21 -154.48
C PHE A 26 83.00 -54.38 -153.81
N THR A 27 81.99 -53.96 -154.56
CA THR A 27 81.07 -52.87 -154.20
C THR A 27 79.95 -53.29 -153.24
N ASP A 28 79.64 -54.58 -153.16
CA ASP A 28 78.44 -55.07 -152.45
C ASP A 28 78.63 -55.25 -150.93
N ILE A 29 79.88 -55.34 -150.45
CA ILE A 29 80.19 -55.44 -149.00
C ILE A 29 80.17 -54.05 -148.31
N MET A 30 80.48 -52.98 -149.04
CA MET A 30 80.54 -51.61 -148.49
C MET A 30 79.15 -51.01 -148.22
N MET A 31 78.12 -51.39 -148.98
CA MET A 31 76.76 -50.88 -148.80
C MET A 31 76.08 -51.44 -147.53
N VAL A 32 76.37 -52.69 -147.17
CA VAL A 32 75.80 -53.31 -145.97
C VAL A 32 76.37 -52.66 -144.69
N ILE A 33 77.68 -52.39 -144.68
CA ILE A 33 78.35 -51.74 -143.54
C ILE A 33 77.82 -50.31 -143.33
N THR A 34 77.54 -49.56 -144.40
CA THR A 34 76.99 -48.19 -144.29
C THR A 34 75.53 -48.20 -143.84
N MET A 35 74.71 -49.17 -144.24
CA MET A 35 73.32 -49.26 -143.77
C MET A 35 73.23 -49.56 -142.27
N ILE A 36 74.05 -50.49 -141.76
CA ILE A 36 74.12 -50.78 -140.33
C ILE A 36 74.59 -49.55 -139.57
N PHE A 37 75.61 -48.85 -140.08
CA PHE A 37 76.11 -47.62 -139.47
C PHE A 37 75.05 -46.51 -139.44
N LEU A 38 74.26 -46.34 -140.51
CA LEU A 38 73.14 -45.38 -140.56
C LEU A 38 72.04 -45.73 -139.56
N ILE A 39 71.65 -47.01 -139.47
CA ILE A 39 70.63 -47.47 -138.51
C ILE A 39 71.11 -47.25 -137.08
N VAL A 40 72.38 -47.53 -136.77
CA VAL A 40 72.98 -47.30 -135.45
C VAL A 40 73.07 -45.81 -135.13
N THR A 41 73.45 -44.96 -136.11
CA THR A 41 73.53 -43.51 -135.91
C THR A 41 72.15 -42.91 -135.66
N VAL A 42 71.13 -43.32 -136.42
CA VAL A 42 69.74 -42.89 -136.23
C VAL A 42 69.20 -43.39 -134.88
N ALA A 43 69.52 -44.62 -134.48
CA ALA A 43 69.13 -45.14 -133.17
C ALA A 43 69.75 -44.35 -132.01
N VAL A 44 71.03 -43.97 -132.10
CA VAL A 44 71.74 -43.14 -131.10
C VAL A 44 71.17 -41.72 -131.04
N VAL A 45 70.82 -41.12 -132.18
CA VAL A 45 70.19 -39.79 -132.20
C VAL A 45 68.77 -39.85 -131.61
N LEU A 46 68.01 -40.91 -131.92
CA LEU A 46 66.67 -41.11 -131.35
C LEU A 46 66.70 -41.40 -129.85
N THR A 47 67.71 -42.13 -129.34
CA THR A 47 67.88 -42.34 -127.89
C THR A 47 68.39 -41.08 -127.19
N ASN A 48 69.31 -40.33 -127.79
CA ASN A 48 69.82 -39.07 -127.23
C ASN A 48 68.74 -37.96 -127.19
N THR A 49 67.90 -37.87 -128.23
CA THR A 49 66.77 -36.92 -128.25
C THR A 49 65.71 -37.28 -127.22
N ARG A 50 65.41 -38.57 -127.03
CA ARG A 50 64.51 -39.03 -125.95
C ARG A 50 65.06 -38.73 -124.55
N LEU A 51 66.36 -38.98 -124.32
CA LEU A 51 67.03 -38.66 -123.04
C LEU A 51 67.02 -37.14 -122.74
N LEU A 52 67.25 -36.30 -123.75
CA LEU A 52 67.19 -34.85 -123.60
C LEU A 52 65.77 -34.33 -123.35
N ASP A 53 64.76 -34.91 -123.99
CA ASP A 53 63.35 -34.57 -123.75
C ASP A 53 62.90 -35.06 -122.37
N GLU A 54 63.28 -36.26 -121.94
CA GLU A 54 63.04 -36.76 -120.59
C GLU A 54 63.70 -35.87 -119.53
N LEU A 55 64.94 -35.42 -119.75
CA LEU A 55 65.65 -34.50 -118.84
C LEU A 55 65.01 -33.09 -118.82
N ARG A 56 64.53 -32.59 -119.97
CA ARG A 56 63.79 -31.32 -120.03
C ARG A 56 62.45 -31.41 -119.31
N HIS A 57 61.73 -32.51 -119.50
CA HIS A 57 60.47 -32.74 -118.79
C HIS A 57 60.70 -32.91 -117.28
N SER A 58 61.79 -33.55 -116.84
CA SER A 58 62.12 -33.66 -115.42
C SER A 58 62.49 -32.31 -114.81
N ILE A 59 63.30 -31.49 -115.51
CA ILE A 59 63.69 -30.14 -115.03
C ILE A 59 62.48 -29.19 -114.98
N LEU A 60 61.58 -29.25 -115.96
CA LEU A 60 60.35 -28.44 -115.95
C LEU A 60 59.36 -28.90 -114.87
N ALA A 61 59.22 -30.22 -114.69
CA ALA A 61 58.42 -30.77 -113.60
C ALA A 61 59.00 -30.35 -112.24
N GLU A 62 60.32 -30.43 -112.06
CA GLU A 62 61.01 -29.99 -110.84
C GLU A 62 60.85 -28.49 -110.59
N GLN A 63 61.00 -27.64 -111.61
CA GLN A 63 60.77 -26.19 -111.49
C GLN A 63 59.31 -25.86 -111.16
N SER A 64 58.35 -26.55 -111.77
CA SER A 64 56.93 -26.37 -111.47
C SER A 64 56.58 -26.80 -110.04
N ALA A 65 57.10 -27.94 -109.60
CA ALA A 65 56.95 -28.44 -108.24
C ALA A 65 57.65 -27.52 -107.23
N GLN A 66 58.81 -26.94 -107.56
CA GLN A 66 59.50 -25.97 -106.72
C GLN A 66 58.72 -24.65 -106.61
N GLN A 67 58.15 -24.14 -107.70
CA GLN A 67 57.31 -22.93 -107.65
C GLN A 67 56.02 -23.15 -106.86
N GLU A 68 55.38 -24.30 -107.03
CA GLU A 68 54.18 -24.67 -106.27
C GLU A 68 54.52 -24.89 -104.79
N ALA A 69 55.64 -25.56 -104.48
CA ALA A 69 56.12 -25.69 -103.11
C ALA A 69 56.51 -24.34 -102.47
N GLN A 70 57.10 -23.41 -103.24
CA GLN A 70 57.40 -22.06 -102.74
C GLN A 70 56.12 -21.25 -102.50
N LYS A 71 55.12 -21.34 -103.38
CA LYS A 71 53.82 -20.70 -103.18
C LYS A 71 53.09 -21.28 -102.00
N ALA A 72 53.01 -22.62 -101.90
CA ALA A 72 52.42 -23.31 -100.77
C ALA A 72 53.15 -23.01 -99.46
N ALA A 73 54.49 -22.90 -99.47
CA ALA A 73 55.27 -22.49 -98.31
C ALA A 73 55.00 -21.02 -97.91
N PHE A 74 54.89 -20.11 -98.87
CA PHE A 74 54.57 -18.70 -98.62
C PHE A 74 53.13 -18.53 -98.10
N GLU A 75 52.16 -19.25 -98.68
CA GLU A 75 50.78 -19.28 -98.21
C GLU A 75 50.66 -19.92 -96.82
N ALA A 76 51.37 -21.02 -96.57
CA ALA A 76 51.46 -21.64 -95.25
C ALA A 76 52.08 -20.68 -94.24
N GLN A 77 53.16 -19.98 -94.59
CA GLN A 77 53.81 -18.99 -93.72
C GLN A 77 52.88 -17.81 -93.41
N ARG A 78 52.13 -17.32 -94.41
CA ARG A 78 51.14 -16.26 -94.21
C ARG A 78 50.00 -16.72 -93.31
N SER A 79 49.45 -17.91 -93.54
CA SER A 79 48.41 -18.47 -92.68
C SER A 79 48.91 -18.73 -91.25
N ALA A 80 50.17 -19.13 -91.08
CA ALA A 80 50.79 -19.35 -89.78
C ALA A 80 50.96 -18.02 -89.04
N LEU A 81 51.36 -16.95 -89.74
CA LEU A 81 51.46 -15.61 -89.16
C LEU A 81 50.08 -15.05 -88.78
N GLU A 82 49.06 -15.25 -89.63
CA GLU A 82 47.68 -14.85 -89.33
C GLU A 82 47.11 -15.64 -88.14
N ALA A 83 47.37 -16.96 -88.07
CA ALA A 83 47.00 -17.79 -86.94
C ALA A 83 47.74 -17.38 -85.65
N GLN A 84 49.02 -17.01 -85.72
CA GLN A 84 49.77 -16.50 -84.58
C GLN A 84 49.19 -15.19 -84.04
N LYS A 85 48.88 -14.24 -84.92
CA LYS A 85 48.23 -12.97 -84.53
C LYS A 85 46.84 -13.20 -83.92
N ALA A 86 46.05 -14.11 -84.49
CA ALA A 86 44.75 -14.48 -83.94
C ALA A 86 44.89 -15.15 -82.56
N ALA A 87 45.90 -16.00 -82.37
CA ALA A 87 46.19 -16.63 -81.08
C ALA A 87 46.63 -15.60 -80.02
N GLU A 88 47.51 -14.65 -80.36
CA GLU A 88 47.90 -13.56 -79.46
C GLU A 88 46.71 -12.67 -79.05
N GLN A 89 45.82 -12.35 -80.00
CA GLN A 89 44.59 -11.60 -79.72
C GLN A 89 43.63 -12.39 -78.83
N ALA A 90 43.46 -13.69 -79.09
CA ALA A 90 42.64 -14.56 -78.26
C ALA A 90 43.20 -14.69 -76.84
N GLU A 91 44.53 -14.82 -76.69
CA GLU A 91 45.19 -14.85 -75.39
C GLU A 91 45.01 -13.53 -74.63
N PHE A 92 45.14 -12.39 -75.32
CA PHE A 92 44.87 -11.08 -74.72
C PHE A 92 43.42 -10.94 -74.26
N GLN A 93 42.46 -11.37 -75.08
CA GLN A 93 41.04 -11.35 -74.71
C GLN A 93 40.73 -12.29 -73.54
N LEU A 94 41.33 -13.49 -73.51
CA LEU A 94 41.18 -14.42 -72.40
C LEU A 94 41.74 -13.82 -71.10
N LYS A 95 42.91 -13.18 -71.15
CA LYS A 95 43.47 -12.47 -69.99
C LYS A 95 42.58 -11.31 -69.55
N ALA A 96 42.06 -10.53 -70.48
CA ALA A 96 41.15 -9.42 -70.17
C ALA A 96 39.81 -9.91 -69.57
N ASN A 97 39.27 -11.02 -70.07
CA ASN A 97 38.06 -11.62 -69.52
C ASN A 97 38.32 -12.22 -68.14
N ALA A 98 39.45 -12.89 -67.93
CA ALA A 98 39.83 -13.44 -66.63
C ALA A 98 39.96 -12.36 -65.55
N THR A 99 40.55 -11.19 -65.88
CA THR A 99 40.66 -10.09 -64.92
C THR A 99 39.30 -9.42 -64.63
N LEU A 100 38.41 -9.36 -65.62
CA LEU A 100 37.03 -8.87 -65.43
C LEU A 100 36.21 -9.83 -64.55
N GLU A 101 36.35 -11.14 -64.75
CA GLU A 101 35.69 -12.15 -63.91
C GLU A 101 36.16 -12.05 -62.45
N GLU A 102 37.47 -11.88 -62.21
CA GLU A 102 38.00 -11.68 -60.86
C GLU A 102 37.46 -10.40 -60.19
N GLN A 103 37.35 -9.30 -60.95
CA GLN A 103 36.75 -8.06 -60.45
C GLN A 103 35.25 -8.22 -60.12
N LEU A 104 34.51 -8.94 -60.97
CA LEU A 104 33.10 -9.23 -60.72
C LEU A 104 32.92 -10.07 -59.46
N ASP A 105 33.74 -11.11 -59.27
CA ASP A 105 33.67 -11.96 -58.09
C ASP A 105 34.02 -11.18 -56.81
N TYR A 106 35.05 -10.33 -56.86
CA TYR A 106 35.39 -9.41 -55.77
C TYR A 106 34.25 -8.46 -55.41
N LEU A 107 33.63 -7.82 -56.42
CA LEU A 107 32.51 -6.91 -56.21
C LEU A 107 31.26 -7.64 -55.69
N GLN A 108 31.00 -8.85 -56.17
CA GLN A 108 29.89 -9.68 -55.73
C GLN A 108 30.08 -10.12 -54.28
N GLN A 109 31.27 -10.59 -53.91
CA GLN A 109 31.61 -10.94 -52.53
C GLN A 109 31.48 -9.71 -51.62
N ARG A 110 32.00 -8.55 -52.03
CA ARG A 110 31.88 -7.29 -51.28
C ARG A 110 30.44 -6.82 -51.14
N SER A 111 29.61 -6.97 -52.18
CA SER A 111 28.18 -6.67 -52.10
C SER A 111 27.50 -7.55 -51.07
N SER A 112 27.76 -8.87 -51.10
CA SER A 112 27.17 -9.82 -50.14
C SER A 112 27.58 -9.52 -48.69
N SER A 113 28.84 -9.13 -48.44
CA SER A 113 29.29 -8.76 -47.10
C SER A 113 28.62 -7.49 -46.59
N LEU A 114 28.49 -6.47 -47.46
CA LEU A 114 27.82 -5.22 -47.10
C LEU A 114 26.32 -5.44 -46.84
N GLU A 115 25.68 -6.32 -47.60
CA GLU A 115 24.27 -6.66 -47.44
C GLU A 115 24.03 -7.38 -46.10
N MET A 116 24.93 -8.29 -45.71
CA MET A 116 24.92 -8.93 -44.39
C MET A 116 25.16 -7.94 -43.25
N GLU A 117 26.09 -7.00 -43.41
CA GLU A 117 26.36 -5.96 -42.41
C GLU A 117 25.17 -5.01 -42.24
N LEU A 118 24.51 -4.65 -43.35
CA LEU A 118 23.31 -3.80 -43.33
C LEU A 118 22.11 -4.52 -42.69
N LEU A 119 21.95 -5.82 -42.95
CA LEU A 119 20.94 -6.66 -42.27
C LEU A 119 21.20 -6.71 -40.76
N ARG A 120 22.45 -6.91 -40.35
CA ARG A 120 22.82 -6.92 -38.92
C ARG A 120 22.57 -5.57 -38.27
N SER A 121 22.98 -4.47 -38.90
CA SER A 121 22.75 -3.11 -38.41
C SER A 121 21.26 -2.79 -38.28
N ARG A 122 20.43 -3.22 -39.24
CA ARG A 122 18.96 -3.10 -39.13
C ARG A 122 18.39 -3.90 -37.97
N ALA A 123 18.86 -5.13 -37.76
CA ALA A 123 18.42 -5.95 -36.64
C ALA A 123 18.77 -5.30 -35.29
N GLU A 124 19.99 -4.76 -35.16
CA GLU A 124 20.44 -4.02 -33.97
C GLU A 124 19.61 -2.73 -33.77
N ALA A 125 19.30 -2.00 -34.84
CA ALA A 125 18.47 -0.79 -34.77
C ALA A 125 17.02 -1.08 -34.36
N GLU A 126 16.41 -2.15 -34.89
CA GLU A 126 15.07 -2.58 -34.47
C GLU A 126 15.07 -3.03 -33.01
N GLN A 127 16.09 -3.79 -32.57
CA GLN A 127 16.22 -4.19 -31.18
C GLN A 127 16.39 -2.99 -30.23
N ALA A 128 17.18 -1.99 -30.64
CA ALA A 128 17.33 -0.75 -29.87
C ALA A 128 16.00 0.04 -29.81
N ARG A 129 15.24 0.05 -30.91
CA ARG A 129 13.93 0.69 -30.97
C ARG A 129 12.92 0.02 -30.04
N THR A 130 12.83 -1.31 -30.05
CA THR A 130 11.94 -2.05 -29.13
C THR A 130 12.35 -1.84 -27.68
N ALA A 131 13.65 -1.86 -27.38
CA ALA A 131 14.14 -1.59 -26.03
C ALA A 131 13.84 -0.15 -25.57
N SER A 132 13.82 0.83 -26.49
CA SER A 132 13.41 2.20 -26.18
C SER A 132 11.92 2.27 -25.89
N THR A 133 11.08 1.65 -26.72
CA THR A 133 9.62 1.66 -26.50
C THR A 133 9.24 0.98 -25.19
N ASP A 134 9.92 -0.10 -24.82
CA ASP A 134 9.70 -0.80 -23.55
C ASP A 134 10.10 0.08 -22.35
N LYS A 135 11.21 0.83 -22.48
CA LYS A 135 11.64 1.79 -21.45
C LYS A 135 10.66 2.96 -21.32
N ASP A 136 10.15 3.48 -22.43
CA ASP A 136 9.17 4.56 -22.42
C ASP A 136 7.87 4.11 -21.75
N ALA A 137 7.42 2.87 -22.02
CA ALA A 137 6.27 2.27 -21.36
C ALA A 137 6.50 2.10 -19.84
N ALA A 138 7.67 1.61 -19.43
CA ALA A 138 8.04 1.48 -18.01
C ALA A 138 8.15 2.84 -17.30
N LEU A 139 8.65 3.88 -17.98
CA LEU A 139 8.70 5.24 -17.45
C LEU A 139 7.31 5.82 -17.24
N ALA A 140 6.39 5.60 -18.20
CA ALA A 140 4.99 6.02 -18.04
C ALA A 140 4.32 5.33 -16.84
N GLU A 141 4.50 4.02 -16.69
CA GLU A 141 3.95 3.28 -15.54
C GLU A 141 4.54 3.79 -14.21
N LEU A 142 5.83 4.07 -14.16
CA LEU A 142 6.48 4.61 -12.96
C LEU A 142 5.97 6.02 -12.63
N GLN A 143 5.73 6.86 -13.63
CA GLN A 143 5.14 8.19 -13.45
C GLN A 143 3.72 8.10 -12.89
N ASP A 144 2.88 7.22 -13.44
CA ASP A 144 1.52 6.99 -12.96
C ASP A 144 1.52 6.52 -11.49
N LYS A 145 2.39 5.56 -11.16
CA LYS A 145 2.54 5.07 -9.78
C LYS A 145 3.03 6.16 -8.82
N THR A 146 3.93 7.02 -9.28
CA THR A 146 4.42 8.15 -8.48
C THR A 146 3.30 9.15 -8.23
N GLN A 147 2.48 9.45 -9.24
CA GLN A 147 1.33 10.34 -9.12
C GLN A 147 0.27 9.76 -8.16
N GLU A 148 0.01 8.45 -8.26
CA GLU A 148 -0.89 7.74 -7.35
C GLU A 148 -0.38 7.84 -5.90
N GLN A 149 0.91 7.56 -5.66
CA GLN A 149 1.52 7.69 -4.34
C GLN A 149 1.45 9.11 -3.78
N GLN A 150 1.69 10.13 -4.60
CA GLN A 150 1.56 11.52 -4.19
C GLN A 150 0.11 11.87 -3.79
N SER A 151 -0.88 11.38 -4.55
CA SER A 151 -2.29 11.58 -4.20
C SER A 151 -2.69 10.87 -2.90
N ALA A 152 -2.13 9.67 -2.66
CA ALA A 152 -2.33 8.92 -1.45
C ALA A 152 -1.71 9.62 -0.23
N LEU A 153 -0.50 10.15 -0.37
CA LEU A 153 0.17 10.95 0.66
C LEU A 153 -0.62 12.23 0.99
N ALA A 154 -1.06 12.98 -0.02
CA ALA A 154 -1.88 14.17 0.20
C ALA A 154 -3.20 13.86 0.91
N THR A 155 -3.78 12.68 0.64
CA THR A 155 -4.97 12.21 1.36
C THR A 155 -4.63 11.84 2.81
N ARG A 156 -3.50 11.15 3.04
CA ARG A 156 -3.05 10.81 4.39
C ARG A 156 -2.76 12.06 5.22
N ASP A 157 -2.13 13.08 4.65
CA ASP A 157 -1.86 14.35 5.33
C ASP A 157 -3.16 15.04 5.77
N LYS A 158 -4.16 15.10 4.89
CA LYS A 158 -5.49 15.61 5.26
C LYS A 158 -6.13 14.81 6.38
N THR A 159 -6.00 13.47 6.37
CA THR A 159 -6.54 12.65 7.46
C THR A 159 -5.80 12.88 8.78
N LEU A 160 -4.49 13.11 8.75
CA LEU A 160 -3.70 13.41 9.94
C LEU A 160 -4.09 14.77 10.52
N ASP A 161 -4.26 15.79 9.68
CA ASP A 161 -4.74 17.11 10.09
C ASP A 161 -6.13 17.04 10.75
N ASP A 162 -7.04 16.26 10.16
CA ASP A 162 -8.38 16.07 10.71
C ASP A 162 -8.34 15.34 12.06
N LEU A 163 -7.55 14.26 12.15
CA LEU A 163 -7.40 13.51 13.40
C LEU A 163 -6.75 14.35 14.51
N GLN A 164 -5.81 15.23 14.15
CA GLN A 164 -5.18 16.15 15.09
C GLN A 164 -6.18 17.20 15.62
N LYS A 165 -7.09 17.69 14.77
CA LYS A 165 -8.18 18.58 15.19
C LYS A 165 -9.17 17.86 16.11
N GLN A 166 -9.63 16.68 15.72
CA GLN A 166 -10.52 15.86 16.56
C GLN A 166 -9.90 15.57 17.94
N PHE A 167 -8.59 15.28 17.97
CA PHE A 167 -7.89 15.05 19.24
C PHE A 167 -7.85 16.32 20.11
N ALA A 168 -7.60 17.48 19.52
CA ALA A 168 -7.62 18.76 20.24
C ALA A 168 -9.03 19.06 20.80
N ASP A 169 -10.07 18.82 20.01
CA ASP A 169 -11.47 19.03 20.43
C ASP A 169 -11.84 18.10 21.60
N ILE A 170 -11.51 16.81 21.50
CA ILE A 170 -11.75 15.83 22.58
C ILE A 170 -10.99 16.22 23.86
N MET A 171 -9.76 16.72 23.72
CA MET A 171 -8.99 17.18 24.88
C MET A 171 -9.64 18.39 25.56
N ALA A 172 -10.12 19.36 24.78
CA ALA A 172 -10.84 20.52 25.31
C ALA A 172 -12.18 20.12 25.98
N GLU A 173 -12.92 19.19 25.38
CA GLU A 173 -14.17 18.67 25.96
C GLU A 173 -13.90 17.90 27.27
N ARG A 174 -12.80 17.13 27.32
CA ARG A 174 -12.37 16.44 28.54
C ARG A 174 -12.01 17.41 29.67
N GLU A 175 -11.30 18.50 29.36
CA GLU A 175 -10.99 19.53 30.36
C GLU A 175 -12.25 20.22 30.87
N ARG A 176 -13.17 20.55 29.96
CA ARG A 176 -14.46 21.16 30.32
C ARG A 176 -15.29 20.25 31.22
N THR A 177 -15.44 18.98 30.86
CA THR A 177 -16.20 18.01 31.67
C THR A 177 -15.56 17.76 33.03
N GLN A 178 -14.23 17.78 33.12
CA GLN A 178 -13.53 17.72 34.41
C GLN A 178 -13.80 18.95 35.29
N ALA A 179 -13.79 20.15 34.70
CA ALA A 179 -14.13 21.37 35.42
C ALA A 179 -15.59 21.38 35.90
N GLU A 180 -16.53 20.95 35.04
CA GLU A 180 -17.95 20.80 35.40
C GLU A 180 -18.14 19.76 36.52
N LEU A 181 -17.42 18.64 36.49
CA LEU A 181 -17.46 17.63 37.55
C LEU A 181 -16.91 18.15 38.88
N ALA A 182 -15.82 18.93 38.86
CA ALA A 182 -15.29 19.56 40.05
C ALA A 182 -16.28 20.55 40.66
N ALA A 183 -16.86 21.43 39.84
CA ALA A 183 -17.87 22.39 40.29
C ALA A 183 -19.13 21.70 40.84
N ALA A 184 -19.56 20.58 40.24
CA ALA A 184 -20.69 19.81 40.73
C ALA A 184 -20.41 19.17 42.10
N ARG A 185 -19.17 18.69 42.34
CA ARG A 185 -18.75 18.17 43.64
C ARG A 185 -18.75 19.26 44.71
N ASP A 186 -18.15 20.42 44.41
CA ASP A 186 -18.13 21.55 45.34
C ASP A 186 -19.55 22.01 45.71
N SER A 187 -20.47 22.02 44.73
CA SER A 187 -21.88 22.33 44.99
C SER A 187 -22.58 21.28 45.85
N ALA A 188 -22.27 20.00 45.65
CA ALA A 188 -22.82 18.91 46.46
C ALA A 188 -22.34 19.01 47.92
N ASP A 189 -21.05 19.25 48.14
CA ASP A 189 -20.46 19.41 49.48
C ASP A 189 -21.05 20.63 50.22
N SER A 190 -21.24 21.73 49.50
CA SER A 190 -21.89 22.93 50.05
C SER A 190 -23.34 22.65 50.46
N LYS A 191 -24.12 21.94 49.63
CA LYS A 191 -25.49 21.55 49.96
C LYS A 191 -25.56 20.56 51.12
N GLU A 192 -24.61 19.64 51.23
CA GLU A 192 -24.54 18.71 52.36
C GLU A 192 -24.26 19.43 53.68
N THR A 193 -23.38 20.43 53.64
CA THR A 193 -23.12 21.31 54.79
C THR A 193 -24.36 22.11 55.18
N GLU A 194 -25.07 22.68 54.19
CA GLU A 194 -26.31 23.41 54.42
C GLU A 194 -27.41 22.51 55.00
N LEU A 195 -27.60 21.31 54.45
CA LEU A 195 -28.54 20.32 54.97
C LEU A 195 -28.23 19.94 56.42
N THR A 196 -26.96 19.78 56.77
CA THR A 196 -26.54 19.48 58.13
C THR A 196 -26.86 20.65 59.07
N ALA A 197 -26.59 21.89 58.64
CA ALA A 197 -26.95 23.08 59.41
C ALA A 197 -28.46 23.23 59.60
N LEU A 198 -29.26 22.99 58.56
CA LEU A 198 -30.72 23.01 58.67
C LEU A 198 -31.23 21.94 59.63
N ARG A 199 -30.69 20.71 59.57
CA ARG A 199 -31.05 19.63 60.51
C ARG A 199 -30.79 20.05 61.96
N THR A 200 -29.61 20.59 62.25
CA THR A 200 -29.29 21.11 63.59
C THR A 200 -30.27 22.19 64.03
N LYS A 201 -30.63 23.12 63.14
CA LYS A 201 -31.60 24.19 63.44
C LYS A 201 -33.01 23.66 63.70
N VAL A 202 -33.43 22.62 62.96
CA VAL A 202 -34.69 21.92 63.20
C VAL A 202 -34.67 21.30 64.59
N ASP A 203 -33.62 20.55 64.94
CA ASP A 203 -33.48 19.93 66.26
C ASP A 203 -33.49 20.97 67.41
N GLU A 204 -32.83 22.11 67.21
CA GLU A 204 -32.85 23.23 68.16
C GLU A 204 -34.25 23.83 68.31
N SER A 205 -34.96 24.03 67.19
CA SER A 205 -36.32 24.57 67.21
C SER A 205 -37.30 23.61 67.89
N GLU A 206 -37.15 22.29 67.70
CA GLU A 206 -37.95 21.28 68.38
C GLU A 206 -37.71 21.29 69.90
N LYS A 207 -36.45 21.42 70.33
CA LYS A 207 -36.10 21.58 71.75
C LYS A 207 -36.71 22.84 72.36
N GLN A 208 -36.66 23.97 71.64
CA GLN A 208 -37.27 25.22 72.09
C GLN A 208 -38.79 25.09 72.23
N LEU A 209 -39.46 24.45 71.26
CA LEU A 209 -40.90 24.18 71.33
C LEU A 209 -41.27 23.30 72.52
N LEU A 210 -40.47 22.27 72.81
CA LEU A 210 -40.65 21.42 73.98
C LEU A 210 -40.47 22.19 75.30
N SER A 211 -39.45 23.04 75.39
CA SER A 211 -39.23 23.92 76.55
C SER A 211 -40.41 24.86 76.78
N LEU A 212 -40.82 25.58 75.72
CA LEU A 212 -41.92 26.53 75.78
C LEU A 212 -43.24 25.86 76.17
N LYS A 213 -43.49 24.65 75.66
CA LYS A 213 -44.64 23.85 76.07
C LYS A 213 -44.58 23.48 77.56
N GLY A 214 -43.40 23.12 78.08
CA GLY A 214 -43.18 22.88 79.50
C GLY A 214 -43.43 24.13 80.35
N GLU A 215 -42.83 25.27 79.98
CA GLU A 215 -43.03 26.56 80.64
C GLU A 215 -44.51 26.98 80.65
N TYR A 216 -45.23 26.75 79.54
CA TYR A 216 -46.66 27.01 79.47
C TYR A 216 -47.45 26.15 80.47
N THR A 217 -47.14 24.85 80.58
CA THR A 217 -47.81 23.98 81.58
C THR A 217 -47.51 24.39 83.02
N GLU A 218 -46.30 24.88 83.29
CA GLU A 218 -45.94 25.40 84.61
C GLU A 218 -46.67 26.71 84.91
N LEU A 219 -46.74 27.61 83.93
CA LEU A 219 -47.46 28.88 84.04
C LEU A 219 -48.95 28.66 84.27
N ASP A 220 -49.58 27.73 83.53
CA ASP A 220 -50.97 27.34 83.75
C ASP A 220 -51.18 26.81 85.17
N SER A 221 -50.30 25.93 85.66
CA SER A 221 -50.35 25.43 87.04
C SER A 221 -50.23 26.54 88.09
N LYS A 222 -49.38 27.55 87.86
CA LYS A 222 -49.27 28.74 88.73
C LYS A 222 -50.53 29.60 88.67
N TYR A 223 -51.07 29.80 87.48
CA TYR A 223 -52.30 30.56 87.27
C TYR A 223 -53.49 29.92 87.97
N GLN A 224 -53.68 28.60 87.85
CA GLN A 224 -54.73 27.86 88.55
C GLN A 224 -54.64 27.99 90.08
N LYS A 225 -53.43 28.07 90.65
CA LYS A 225 -53.24 28.32 92.10
C LYS A 225 -53.74 29.71 92.54
N LEU A 226 -53.66 30.71 91.66
CA LEU A 226 -54.12 32.07 91.94
C LEU A 226 -55.64 32.23 91.80
N LEU A 227 -56.29 31.38 91.00
CA LEU A 227 -57.74 31.40 90.82
C LEU A 227 -58.53 30.78 91.99
N ARG A 228 -57.87 30.28 93.04
CA ARG A 228 -58.57 29.76 94.23
C ARG A 228 -59.42 30.87 94.87
N PRO A 229 -60.68 30.59 95.22
CA PRO A 229 -61.57 31.60 95.80
C PRO A 229 -60.99 32.13 97.12
N ALA A 230 -61.13 33.42 97.40
CA ALA A 230 -60.57 34.03 98.62
C ALA A 230 -61.01 33.29 99.90
N ARG A 231 -60.05 32.99 100.77
CA ARG A 231 -60.29 32.34 102.07
C ARG A 231 -61.32 33.13 102.88
N SER A 232 -62.42 32.50 103.28
CA SER A 232 -63.54 33.13 103.98
C SER A 232 -64.09 32.23 105.07
N ALA A 233 -64.43 32.84 106.22
CA ALA A 233 -65.04 32.15 107.35
C ALA A 233 -66.56 31.89 107.17
N LYS A 234 -67.18 32.46 106.11
CA LYS A 234 -68.62 32.42 105.93
C LYS A 234 -69.11 30.99 105.67
N GLY A 235 -69.99 30.48 106.54
CA GLY A 235 -70.55 29.12 106.44
C GLY A 235 -69.61 28.01 106.90
N LYS A 236 -68.46 28.35 107.50
CA LYS A 236 -67.44 27.40 107.97
C LYS A 236 -67.48 27.23 109.49
N GLN A 237 -66.94 26.12 109.98
CA GLN A 237 -66.78 25.86 111.41
C GLN A 237 -65.55 26.61 111.91
N VAL A 238 -65.76 27.75 112.57
CA VAL A 238 -64.68 28.61 113.02
C VAL A 238 -64.15 28.13 114.37
N VAL A 239 -62.89 27.69 114.39
CA VAL A 239 -62.13 27.47 115.62
C VAL A 239 -61.16 28.64 115.81
N GLU A 240 -61.10 29.19 117.01
CA GLU A 240 -60.11 30.23 117.32
C GLU A 240 -58.96 29.66 118.14
N VAL A 241 -57.74 30.01 117.73
CA VAL A 241 -56.49 29.61 118.37
C VAL A 241 -55.76 30.88 118.74
N VAL A 242 -55.66 31.15 120.04
CA VAL A 242 -54.98 32.32 120.58
C VAL A 242 -53.65 31.89 121.18
N TYR A 243 -52.57 32.53 120.71
CA TYR A 243 -51.25 32.33 121.28
C TYR A 243 -51.02 33.24 122.50
N SER A 244 -50.39 32.71 123.55
CA SER A 244 -49.91 33.52 124.68
C SER A 244 -48.53 33.03 125.15
N LYS A 245 -47.79 33.87 125.88
CA LYS A 245 -46.47 33.46 126.44
C LYS A 245 -46.57 32.29 127.41
N SER A 246 -47.72 32.11 128.05
CA SER A 246 -47.98 31.04 129.02
C SER A 246 -48.61 29.78 128.42
N GLY A 247 -48.90 29.76 127.12
CA GLY A 247 -49.47 28.59 126.44
C GLY A 247 -50.35 28.97 125.25
N TYR A 248 -51.38 28.16 125.02
CA TYR A 248 -52.32 28.37 123.93
C TYR A 248 -53.73 28.42 124.49
N SER A 249 -54.62 29.09 123.80
CA SER A 249 -56.04 29.05 124.13
C SER A 249 -56.85 28.71 122.90
N ILE A 250 -57.78 27.78 123.04
CA ILE A 250 -58.66 27.35 121.96
C ILE A 250 -60.11 27.68 122.31
N ARG A 251 -60.87 28.08 121.30
CA ARG A 251 -62.31 28.21 121.34
C ARG A 251 -62.90 27.39 120.20
N LYS A 252 -63.60 26.30 120.55
CA LYS A 252 -64.22 25.42 119.55
C LYS A 252 -65.47 26.07 118.93
N PRO A 253 -65.93 25.58 117.76
CA PRO A 253 -67.19 26.01 117.19
C PRO A 253 -68.34 25.83 118.20
N GLY A 254 -69.05 26.92 118.53
CA GLY A 254 -70.16 26.91 119.50
C GLY A 254 -69.77 27.10 120.97
N GLU A 255 -68.48 27.11 121.33
CA GLU A 255 -68.05 27.42 122.69
C GLU A 255 -67.99 28.95 122.91
N GLY A 256 -68.57 29.42 124.01
CA GLY A 256 -68.61 30.85 124.34
C GLY A 256 -67.31 31.41 124.94
N SER A 257 -66.43 30.55 125.45
CA SER A 257 -65.25 30.96 126.22
C SER A 257 -63.97 30.30 125.71
N LEU A 258 -62.85 31.02 125.80
CA LEU A 258 -61.53 30.47 125.50
C LEU A 258 -61.06 29.57 126.64
N ARG A 259 -60.54 28.38 126.32
CA ARG A 259 -59.87 27.50 127.29
C ARG A 259 -58.37 27.46 127.04
N SER A 260 -57.60 27.61 128.10
CA SER A 260 -56.14 27.45 128.05
C SER A 260 -55.77 25.97 127.92
N VAL A 261 -54.89 25.65 126.97
CA VAL A 261 -54.46 24.30 126.60
C VAL A 261 -52.95 24.26 126.36
N SER A 262 -52.34 23.10 126.57
CA SER A 262 -50.95 22.85 126.16
C SER A 262 -50.86 22.70 124.64
N ARG A 263 -49.65 22.77 124.08
CA ARG A 263 -49.44 22.59 122.63
C ARG A 263 -49.92 21.23 122.12
N ALA A 264 -49.59 20.16 122.84
CA ALA A 264 -50.00 18.80 122.45
C ALA A 264 -51.52 18.64 122.49
N ALA A 265 -52.17 19.25 123.50
CA ALA A 265 -53.63 19.28 123.58
C ALA A 265 -54.25 20.11 122.45
N LEU A 266 -53.67 21.28 122.12
CA LEU A 266 -54.10 22.11 121.01
C LEU A 266 -54.06 21.33 119.68
N GLU A 267 -52.92 20.70 119.38
CA GLU A 267 -52.75 19.91 118.15
C GLU A 267 -53.69 18.71 118.11
N SER A 268 -53.90 18.02 119.23
CA SER A 268 -54.88 16.91 119.32
C SER A 268 -56.32 17.38 119.11
N GLU A 269 -56.72 18.50 119.72
CA GLU A 269 -58.05 19.07 119.56
C GLU A 269 -58.29 19.58 118.13
N LEU A 270 -57.30 20.24 117.52
CA LEU A 270 -57.37 20.69 116.12
C LEU A 270 -57.37 19.51 115.14
N ALA A 271 -56.59 18.46 115.38
CA ALA A 271 -56.62 17.24 114.58
C ALA A 271 -57.98 16.54 114.66
N GLY A 272 -58.58 16.48 115.86
CA GLY A 272 -59.94 15.97 116.04
C GLY A 272 -60.98 16.79 115.29
N LEU A 273 -60.91 18.13 115.38
CA LEU A 273 -61.79 19.02 114.63
C LEU A 273 -61.59 18.89 113.11
N LYS A 274 -60.35 18.70 112.64
CA LYS A 274 -60.05 18.52 111.22
C LYS A 274 -60.57 17.18 110.71
N ALA A 275 -60.49 16.11 111.51
CA ALA A 275 -61.11 14.83 111.16
C ALA A 275 -62.65 14.94 111.12
N GLN A 276 -63.25 15.73 112.01
CA GLN A 276 -64.71 15.91 112.10
C GLN A 276 -65.28 16.84 111.02
N HIS A 277 -64.54 17.89 110.65
CA HIS A 277 -65.04 18.98 109.80
C HIS A 277 -64.22 19.20 108.52
N SER A 278 -63.17 18.40 108.24
CA SER A 278 -62.36 18.34 107.01
C SER A 278 -62.33 19.63 106.15
N THR A 279 -63.19 19.73 105.13
CA THR A 279 -63.26 20.83 104.14
C THR A 279 -64.03 22.07 104.61
N ASP A 280 -64.50 22.07 105.85
CA ASP A 280 -65.30 23.13 106.46
C ASP A 280 -64.67 23.74 107.73
N LEU A 281 -63.51 23.24 108.19
CA LEU A 281 -62.83 23.79 109.36
C LEU A 281 -62.08 25.08 109.03
N TYR A 282 -62.50 26.21 109.59
CA TYR A 282 -61.79 27.48 109.50
C TYR A 282 -60.99 27.72 110.79
N VAL A 283 -59.66 27.76 110.68
CA VAL A 283 -58.75 28.02 111.79
C VAL A 283 -58.44 29.51 111.85
N LYS A 284 -58.91 30.19 112.90
CA LYS A 284 -58.61 31.60 113.16
C LYS A 284 -57.47 31.71 114.16
N VAL A 285 -56.26 31.93 113.67
CA VAL A 285 -55.09 32.17 114.51
C VAL A 285 -55.07 33.63 114.95
N ILE A 286 -54.95 33.87 116.26
CA ILE A 286 -54.87 35.19 116.87
C ILE A 286 -53.55 35.25 117.65
N ILE A 287 -52.69 36.19 117.26
CA ILE A 287 -51.41 36.45 117.93
C ILE A 287 -51.50 37.87 118.49
N PRO A 288 -51.66 38.04 119.82
CA PRO A 288 -51.69 39.35 120.46
C PRO A 288 -50.37 40.11 120.29
N ASP A 289 -50.42 41.45 120.31
CA ASP A 289 -49.25 42.33 120.16
C ASP A 289 -48.17 42.07 121.24
N ASN A 290 -48.59 41.64 122.42
CA ASN A 290 -47.72 41.29 123.55
C ASN A 290 -47.29 39.81 123.59
N SER A 291 -47.50 39.06 122.50
CA SER A 291 -47.13 37.64 122.37
C SER A 291 -45.63 37.38 122.59
N GLY A 292 -44.78 38.35 122.24
CA GLY A 292 -43.32 38.20 122.27
C GLY A 292 -42.76 37.29 121.19
N LEU A 293 -43.54 36.94 120.16
CA LEU A 293 -43.06 36.27 118.96
C LEU A 293 -42.48 37.29 117.98
N SER A 294 -41.40 36.94 117.29
CA SER A 294 -40.98 37.66 116.09
C SER A 294 -41.97 37.43 114.95
N TYR A 295 -41.93 38.31 113.93
CA TYR A 295 -42.75 38.16 112.73
C TYR A 295 -42.60 36.78 112.06
N ASN A 296 -41.36 36.29 111.92
CA ASN A 296 -41.10 35.00 111.28
C ASN A 296 -41.64 33.82 112.10
N GLU A 297 -41.59 33.90 113.44
CA GLU A 297 -42.16 32.86 114.31
C GLU A 297 -43.69 32.87 114.29
N ALA A 298 -44.30 34.06 114.33
CA ALA A 298 -45.73 34.25 114.20
C ALA A 298 -46.25 33.74 112.85
N TRP A 299 -45.54 34.04 111.75
CA TRP A 299 -45.88 33.57 110.42
C TRP A 299 -45.72 32.06 110.29
N ARG A 300 -44.62 31.48 110.78
CA ARG A 300 -44.41 30.02 110.79
C ARG A 300 -45.47 29.30 111.60
N PHE A 301 -45.81 29.81 112.79
CA PHE A 301 -46.88 29.23 113.61
C PHE A 301 -48.24 29.28 112.89
N THR A 302 -48.59 30.44 112.35
CA THR A 302 -49.85 30.62 111.61
C THR A 302 -49.90 29.72 110.38
N SER A 303 -48.82 29.68 109.59
CA SER A 303 -48.71 28.85 108.39
C SER A 303 -48.75 27.36 108.71
N ASP A 304 -48.10 26.91 109.79
CA ASP A 304 -48.14 25.51 110.25
C ASP A 304 -49.54 25.10 110.69
N MET A 305 -50.23 25.93 111.49
CA MET A 305 -51.59 25.67 111.92
C MET A 305 -52.58 25.66 110.75
N LEU A 306 -52.46 26.62 109.82
CA LEU A 306 -53.34 26.72 108.66
C LEU A 306 -53.08 25.58 107.67
N SER A 307 -51.83 25.27 107.34
CA SER A 307 -51.49 24.21 106.39
C SER A 307 -51.98 22.83 106.82
N LYS A 308 -51.91 22.52 108.12
CA LYS A 308 -52.32 21.22 108.66
C LYS A 308 -53.81 21.08 108.91
N TYR A 309 -54.47 22.15 109.37
CA TYR A 309 -55.81 22.05 109.95
C TYR A 309 -56.86 22.95 109.29
N ASP A 310 -56.50 23.91 108.46
CA ASP A 310 -57.50 24.75 107.80
C ASP A 310 -58.17 24.03 106.62
N TYR A 311 -59.35 24.49 106.23
CA TYR A 311 -60.01 24.00 105.02
C TYR A 311 -59.33 24.49 103.75
N TYR A 312 -58.64 25.62 103.79
CA TYR A 312 -58.07 26.28 102.63
C TYR A 312 -56.71 25.71 102.19
N SER A 313 -56.14 24.80 102.98
CA SER A 313 -54.80 24.24 102.75
C SER A 313 -54.77 22.94 101.94
N GLU A 314 -55.91 22.30 101.71
CA GLU A 314 -55.95 21.09 100.91
C GLU A 314 -55.82 21.42 99.39
N PRO A 315 -55.17 20.53 98.61
CA PRO A 315 -55.11 20.66 97.16
C PRO A 315 -56.49 20.60 96.51
#